data_AF-A0A9P7S4T8-F1
#
_entry.id   AF-A0A9P7S4T8-F1
#
_cell.length_a   1.000
_cell.length_b   1.000
_cell.length_c   1.000
_cell.angle_alpha   90.00
_cell.angle_beta   90.00
_cell.angle_gamma   90.00
#
_symmetry.space_group_name_H-M   'P 1'
#
loop_
_entity.id
_entity.type
_entity.pdbx_description
1 polymer ?
#
loop_
_entity_poly.entity_id
_entity_poly.type
_entity_poly.pdbx_seq_one_letter_code
_entity_poly.pdbx_strand_id
1 'polypeptide(L)'
;MSSNSFRPCESLTLEEEYEMQRKWRVDEDKLTFIILARISEVQGVSGQLDPKDDTIRNLPMIGDVNLFLSDDLTSITTRGFSDEADGFTAEAEIMIAEPSYRRRGMAYEALQLMFRYATSRRSEYFSATSSPAVTSPSDLEFPSLPTPISPRSLLTRITESNEASIRLFQKLGFEVTKRVEVFGEVEMRWRQRS
;
A
#
# COMPACT_ATOMS: atom_id res chain seq x y z
N MET A 1 -17.80 33.04 17.07
CA MET A 1 -16.95 32.39 16.04
C MET A 1 -16.11 31.36 16.76
N SER A 2 -16.65 30.15 16.88
CA SER A 2 -15.95 29.03 17.55
C SER A 2 -15.32 28.18 16.46
N SER A 3 -14.00 28.23 16.41
CA SER A 3 -13.14 27.40 15.58
C SER A 3 -13.23 25.95 16.04
N ASN A 4 -13.96 25.11 15.31
CA ASN A 4 -13.94 23.67 15.48
C ASN A 4 -12.61 23.12 14.91
N SER A 5 -11.73 22.73 15.81
CA SER A 5 -10.56 21.90 15.52
C SER A 5 -11.04 20.47 15.27
N PHE A 6 -11.10 20.03 14.02
CA PHE A 6 -11.38 18.63 13.69
C PHE A 6 -10.31 17.73 14.32
N ARG A 7 -10.71 16.88 15.27
CA ARG A 7 -9.90 15.73 15.69
C ARG A 7 -10.47 14.48 15.01
N PRO A 8 -9.64 13.65 14.34
CA PRO A 8 -10.08 12.46 13.62
C PRO A 8 -10.53 11.28 14.52
N CYS A 9 -10.89 11.53 15.79
CA CYS A 9 -11.23 10.49 16.77
C CYS A 9 -12.41 10.90 17.67
N GLU A 10 -13.33 11.73 17.18
CA GLU A 10 -14.66 11.85 17.78
C GLU A 10 -15.52 10.69 17.25
N SER A 11 -16.21 9.97 18.14
CA SER A 11 -17.07 8.83 17.78
C SER A 11 -18.18 9.30 16.85
N LEU A 12 -18.15 8.81 15.62
CA LEU A 12 -19.17 9.06 14.61
C LEU A 12 -20.50 8.45 15.07
N THR A 13 -21.61 9.04 14.64
CA THR A 13 -22.92 8.41 14.78
C THR A 13 -23.00 7.16 13.91
N LEU A 14 -23.89 6.22 14.26
CA LEU A 14 -24.07 4.98 13.50
C LEU A 14 -24.40 5.25 12.02
N GLU A 15 -25.21 6.28 11.77
CA GLU A 15 -25.54 6.75 10.42
C GLU A 15 -24.32 7.29 9.67
N GLU A 16 -23.48 8.11 10.32
CA GLU A 16 -22.23 8.62 9.74
C GLU A 16 -21.22 7.48 9.47
N GLU A 17 -21.14 6.48 10.34
CA GLU A 17 -20.34 5.27 10.08
C GLU A 17 -20.85 4.52 8.84
N TYR A 18 -22.17 4.34 8.70
CA TYR A 18 -22.75 3.72 7.50
C TYR A 18 -22.54 4.55 6.24
N GLU A 19 -22.50 5.86 6.33
CA GLU A 19 -22.18 6.75 5.21
C GLU A 19 -20.69 6.67 4.84
N MET A 20 -19.79 6.67 5.82
CA MET A 20 -18.36 6.45 5.60
C MET A 20 -18.08 5.09 4.97
N GLN A 21 -18.70 4.01 5.47
CA GLN A 21 -18.57 2.68 4.90
C GLN A 21 -19.08 2.60 3.45
N ARG A 22 -20.16 3.33 3.13
CA ARG A 22 -20.67 3.42 1.76
C ARG A 22 -19.68 4.17 0.86
N LYS A 23 -19.11 5.27 1.34
CA LYS A 23 -18.10 6.03 0.61
C LYS A 23 -16.84 5.19 0.35
N TRP A 24 -16.30 4.51 1.36
CA TRP A 24 -15.12 3.64 1.21
C TRP A 24 -15.35 2.46 0.26
N ARG A 25 -16.59 1.97 0.14
CA ARG A 25 -16.91 0.88 -0.78
C ARG A 25 -16.88 1.30 -2.25
N VAL A 26 -17.09 2.58 -2.53
CA VAL A 26 -17.21 3.13 -3.90
C VAL A 26 -16.05 4.10 -4.20
N ASP A 27 -15.01 4.11 -3.36
CA ASP A 27 -13.85 4.98 -3.54
C ASP A 27 -13.04 4.48 -4.74
N GLU A 28 -13.19 5.15 -5.88
CA GLU A 28 -12.46 4.83 -7.12
C GLU A 28 -10.98 5.23 -7.04
N ASP A 29 -10.64 6.07 -6.06
CA ASP A 29 -9.30 6.60 -5.80
C ASP A 29 -8.57 5.87 -4.66
N LYS A 30 -9.12 4.78 -4.12
CA LYS A 30 -8.48 4.03 -3.02
C LYS A 30 -8.54 2.53 -3.20
N LEU A 31 -7.40 1.86 -3.04
CA LEU A 31 -7.32 0.41 -2.93
C LEU A 31 -6.93 0.01 -1.52
N THR A 32 -7.63 -0.97 -0.95
CA THR A 32 -7.35 -1.47 0.40
C THR A 32 -7.20 -2.98 0.38
N PHE A 33 -6.06 -3.48 0.84
CA PHE A 33 -5.86 -4.90 1.13
C PHE A 33 -5.90 -5.12 2.63
N ILE A 34 -6.74 -6.05 3.07
CA ILE A 34 -6.76 -6.52 4.46
C ILE A 34 -5.81 -7.70 4.59
N ILE A 35 -4.91 -7.63 5.56
CA ILE A 35 -3.91 -8.66 5.81
C ILE A 35 -4.43 -9.62 6.88
N LEU A 36 -4.68 -10.86 6.48
CA LEU A 36 -5.09 -11.94 7.37
C LEU A 36 -3.91 -12.87 7.63
N ALA A 37 -3.66 -13.25 8.89
CA ALA A 37 -2.61 -14.22 9.19
C ALA A 37 -3.13 -15.65 9.03
N ARG A 38 -2.42 -16.47 8.25
CA ARG A 38 -2.72 -17.90 8.17
C ARG A 38 -2.31 -18.58 9.47
N ILE A 39 -3.27 -19.09 10.24
CA ILE A 39 -2.99 -19.84 11.47
C ILE A 39 -2.48 -21.24 11.10
N SER A 40 -1.47 -21.69 11.82
CA SER A 40 -0.75 -22.95 11.57
C SER A 40 -1.63 -24.21 11.68
N GLU A 41 -2.76 -24.18 12.36
CA GLU A 41 -3.68 -25.32 12.45
C GLU A 41 -4.43 -25.58 11.13
N VAL A 42 -4.45 -24.60 10.22
CA VAL A 42 -4.98 -24.71 8.85
C VAL A 42 -3.88 -25.12 7.86
N GLN A 43 -2.69 -25.54 8.34
CA GLN A 43 -1.54 -25.96 7.52
C GLN A 43 -1.81 -27.17 6.60
N GLY A 44 -2.94 -27.86 6.75
CA GLY A 44 -3.39 -28.86 5.77
C GLY A 44 -3.85 -28.27 4.44
N VAL A 45 -4.13 -26.95 4.37
CA VAL A 45 -4.58 -26.27 3.16
C VAL A 45 -3.40 -25.52 2.53
N SER A 46 -2.44 -26.28 2.01
CA SER A 46 -1.42 -25.79 1.08
C SER A 46 -2.01 -25.57 -0.32
N GLY A 47 -3.16 -24.89 -0.38
CA GLY A 47 -3.92 -24.61 -1.59
C GLY A 47 -4.40 -23.15 -1.62
N GLN A 48 -4.80 -22.71 -2.81
CA GLN A 48 -5.49 -21.45 -3.02
C GLN A 48 -6.80 -21.48 -2.20
N LEU A 49 -6.96 -20.55 -1.26
CA LEU A 49 -8.20 -20.42 -0.50
C LEU A 49 -9.26 -19.83 -1.45
N ASP A 50 -10.42 -20.47 -1.54
CA ASP A 50 -11.57 -19.89 -2.23
C ASP A 50 -12.01 -18.65 -1.41
N PRO A 51 -12.17 -17.47 -2.02
CA PRO A 51 -12.70 -16.29 -1.33
C PRO A 51 -14.05 -16.52 -0.61
N LYS A 52 -14.78 -17.58 -0.96
CA LYS A 52 -16.05 -17.98 -0.33
C LYS A 52 -15.87 -18.95 0.84
N ASP A 53 -14.65 -19.35 1.15
CA ASP A 53 -14.36 -20.27 2.25
C ASP A 53 -14.63 -19.59 3.61
N ASP A 54 -15.50 -20.19 4.42
CA ASP A 54 -15.84 -19.69 5.76
C ASP A 54 -14.63 -19.65 6.70
N THR A 55 -13.57 -20.41 6.43
CA THR A 55 -12.33 -20.38 7.23
C THR A 55 -11.63 -19.03 7.17
N ILE A 56 -11.80 -18.25 6.09
CA ILE A 56 -11.22 -16.90 5.95
C ILE A 56 -11.77 -15.98 7.04
N ARG A 57 -13.04 -16.12 7.42
CA ARG A 57 -13.69 -15.32 8.47
C ARG A 57 -13.09 -15.54 9.85
N ASN A 58 -12.45 -16.68 10.06
CA ASN A 58 -11.81 -17.04 11.33
C ASN A 58 -10.33 -16.66 11.38
N LEU A 59 -9.75 -16.16 10.28
CA LEU A 59 -8.36 -15.73 10.27
C LEU A 59 -8.22 -14.37 10.97
N PRO A 60 -7.19 -14.19 11.82
CA PRO A 60 -6.97 -12.93 12.50
C PRO A 60 -6.53 -11.87 11.49
N MET A 61 -7.24 -10.73 11.51
CA MET A 61 -6.82 -9.52 10.82
C MET A 61 -5.63 -8.91 11.55
N ILE A 62 -4.47 -8.86 10.90
CA ILE A 62 -3.22 -8.39 11.49
C ILE A 62 -2.77 -7.04 10.95
N GLY A 63 -3.44 -6.51 9.93
CA GLY A 63 -3.08 -5.24 9.31
C GLY A 63 -3.81 -4.97 8.01
N ASP A 64 -3.35 -3.93 7.33
CA ASP A 64 -3.89 -3.46 6.07
C ASP A 64 -2.83 -2.71 5.25
N VAL A 65 -3.06 -2.66 3.94
CA VAL A 65 -2.32 -1.83 2.99
C VAL A 65 -3.32 -0.94 2.28
N ASN A 66 -3.11 0.36 2.32
CA ASN A 66 -3.88 1.33 1.56
C ASN A 66 -3.03 1.88 0.41
N LEU A 67 -3.64 2.06 -0.75
CA LEU A 67 -3.07 2.79 -1.88
C LEU A 67 -4.04 3.90 -2.28
N PHE A 68 -3.65 5.15 -2.05
CA PHE A 68 -4.44 6.34 -2.38
C PHE A 68 -3.98 6.89 -3.72
N LEU A 69 -4.89 6.98 -4.68
CA LEU A 69 -4.66 7.47 -6.03
C LEU A 69 -5.04 8.95 -6.07
N SER A 70 -4.21 9.79 -6.68
CA SER A 70 -4.46 11.22 -6.77
C SER A 70 -3.93 11.77 -8.08
N ASP A 71 -4.81 12.35 -8.87
CA ASP A 71 -4.47 13.09 -10.08
C ASP A 71 -4.18 14.55 -9.72
N ASP A 72 -2.94 14.83 -9.31
CA ASP A 72 -2.50 16.16 -8.94
C ASP A 72 -2.15 17.00 -10.18
N LEU A 73 -3.19 17.38 -10.92
CA LEU A 73 -3.11 18.34 -12.03
C LEU A 73 -2.66 19.74 -11.58
N THR A 74 -2.61 20.04 -10.26
CA THR A 74 -2.20 21.36 -9.75
C THR A 74 -0.69 21.58 -9.76
N SER A 75 0.09 20.51 -9.95
CA SER A 75 1.55 20.61 -10.12
C SER A 75 1.97 21.27 -11.45
N ILE A 76 1.10 21.28 -12.46
CA ILE A 76 1.35 21.89 -13.78
C ILE A 76 1.42 23.43 -13.70
N THR A 77 0.66 24.06 -12.79
CA THR A 77 0.59 25.53 -12.73
C THR A 77 1.65 26.16 -11.83
N THR A 78 2.37 25.37 -11.02
CA THR A 78 3.32 25.90 -10.01
C THR A 78 4.76 25.42 -10.16
N ARG A 79 5.09 24.53 -11.12
CA ARG A 79 6.48 24.05 -11.29
C ARG A 79 6.94 24.19 -12.73
N GLY A 80 7.69 25.26 -12.99
CA GLY A 80 8.55 25.34 -14.16
C GLY A 80 9.55 24.18 -14.17
N PHE A 81 9.70 23.55 -15.33
CA PHE A 81 10.82 22.70 -15.74
C PHE A 81 11.37 21.72 -14.69
N SER A 82 10.66 20.60 -14.47
CA SER A 82 11.25 19.37 -13.94
C SER A 82 10.66 18.16 -14.65
N ASP A 83 11.51 17.22 -15.09
CA ASP A 83 11.23 15.99 -15.87
C ASP A 83 10.31 14.94 -15.17
N GLU A 84 9.42 15.37 -14.28
CA GLU A 84 8.48 14.52 -13.57
C GLU A 84 7.11 14.58 -14.25
N ALA A 85 7.06 14.03 -15.46
CA ALA A 85 5.85 13.75 -16.20
C ALA A 85 5.07 12.62 -15.51
N ASP A 86 4.21 13.01 -14.57
CA ASP A 86 2.78 12.69 -14.56
C ASP A 86 2.17 13.28 -13.28
N GLY A 87 1.09 14.06 -13.41
CA GLY A 87 0.34 14.60 -12.26
C GLY A 87 -0.24 13.49 -11.37
N PHE A 88 -0.29 12.26 -11.88
CA PHE A 88 -0.81 11.11 -11.18
C PHE A 88 0.18 10.51 -10.16
N THR A 89 -0.30 10.38 -8.92
CA THR A 89 0.42 9.78 -7.80
C THR A 89 -0.39 8.67 -7.14
N ALA A 90 0.31 7.67 -6.61
CA ALA A 90 -0.29 6.57 -5.87
C ALA A 90 0.47 6.36 -4.55
N GLU A 91 -0.10 6.86 -3.46
CA GLU A 91 0.50 6.85 -2.13
C GLU A 91 0.19 5.57 -1.37
N ALA A 92 1.24 4.84 -1.00
CA ALA A 92 1.13 3.58 -0.28
C ALA A 92 1.33 3.78 1.23
N GLU A 93 0.37 3.28 2.01
CA GLU A 93 0.44 3.19 3.45
C GLU A 93 0.27 1.73 3.89
N ILE A 94 1.00 1.33 4.93
CA ILE A 94 0.90 -0.02 5.47
C ILE A 94 0.93 -0.01 6.99
N MET A 95 0.06 -0.82 7.59
CA MET A 95 0.04 -1.08 9.01
C MET A 95 0.05 -2.57 9.29
N ILE A 96 0.93 -3.00 10.21
CA ILE A 96 0.81 -4.31 10.89
C ILE A 96 0.46 -4.01 12.34
N ALA A 97 -0.83 -4.10 12.65
CA ALA A 97 -1.40 -3.71 13.93
C ALA A 97 -0.79 -4.53 15.07
N GLU A 98 -0.76 -5.86 14.91
CA GLU A 98 -0.40 -6.77 15.98
C GLU A 98 1.14 -6.94 16.09
N PRO A 99 1.78 -6.57 17.23
CA PRO A 99 3.23 -6.62 17.39
C PRO A 99 3.85 -8.00 17.17
N SER A 100 3.12 -9.07 17.52
CA SER A 100 3.61 -10.45 17.39
C SER A 100 3.84 -10.88 15.93
N TYR A 101 3.21 -10.20 14.97
CA TYR A 101 3.33 -10.44 13.53
C TYR A 101 4.33 -9.49 12.82
N ARG A 102 4.88 -8.50 13.54
CA ARG A 102 5.89 -7.58 12.98
C ARG A 102 7.22 -8.28 12.79
N ARG A 103 8.07 -7.69 11.93
CA ARG A 103 9.47 -8.15 11.66
C ARG A 103 9.58 -9.58 11.09
N ARG A 104 8.48 -10.15 10.58
CA ARG A 104 8.43 -11.46 9.92
C ARG A 104 8.36 -11.40 8.39
N GLY A 105 8.55 -10.23 7.79
CA GLY A 105 8.47 -10.04 6.34
C GLY A 105 7.06 -9.82 5.78
N MET A 106 6.01 -9.95 6.60
CA MET A 106 4.61 -9.82 6.15
C MET A 106 4.31 -8.47 5.48
N ALA A 107 4.82 -7.36 6.04
CA ALA A 107 4.64 -6.04 5.46
C ALA A 107 5.28 -5.90 4.06
N TYR A 108 6.43 -6.55 3.87
CA TYR A 108 7.14 -6.55 2.59
C TYR A 108 6.36 -7.32 1.53
N GLU A 109 5.88 -8.52 1.88
CA GLU A 109 5.05 -9.34 1.00
C GLU A 109 3.72 -8.65 0.65
N ALA A 110 3.04 -8.07 1.64
CA ALA A 110 1.77 -7.38 1.42
C ALA A 110 1.91 -6.18 0.46
N LEU A 111 2.99 -5.40 0.59
CA LEU A 111 3.30 -4.31 -0.35
C LEU A 111 3.62 -4.84 -1.75
N GLN A 112 4.39 -5.94 -1.88
CA GLN A 112 4.66 -6.53 -3.18
C GLN A 112 3.37 -7.00 -3.88
N LEU A 113 2.44 -7.59 -3.14
CA LEU A 113 1.14 -8.02 -3.68
C LEU A 113 0.28 -6.82 -4.10
N MET A 114 0.22 -5.76 -3.28
CA MET A 114 -0.47 -4.51 -3.62
C MET A 114 0.11 -3.88 -4.88
N PHE A 115 1.44 -3.77 -4.99
CA PHE A 115 2.08 -3.19 -6.16
C PHE A 115 1.95 -4.06 -7.40
N ARG A 116 1.98 -5.39 -7.26
CA ARG A 116 1.68 -6.31 -8.36
C ARG A 116 0.27 -6.08 -8.90
N TYR A 117 -0.71 -6.02 -8.00
CA TYR A 117 -2.10 -5.77 -8.35
C TYR A 117 -2.27 -4.41 -9.05
N ALA A 118 -1.67 -3.35 -8.50
CA ALA A 118 -1.81 -1.99 -9.01
C ALA A 118 -1.10 -1.77 -10.35
N THR A 119 0.09 -2.35 -10.55
CA THR A 119 0.96 -2.04 -11.70
C THR A 119 1.05 -3.14 -12.75
N SER A 120 0.44 -4.31 -12.50
CA SER A 120 0.62 -5.54 -13.29
C SER A 120 2.09 -5.98 -13.46
N ARG A 121 3.00 -5.49 -12.60
CA ARG A 121 4.39 -5.96 -12.53
C ARG A 121 4.50 -7.10 -11.55
N ARG A 122 5.40 -8.04 -11.81
CA ARG A 122 5.59 -9.15 -10.88
C ARG A 122 6.19 -8.68 -9.55
N SER A 123 5.96 -9.42 -8.48
CA SER A 123 6.45 -9.05 -7.14
C SER A 123 7.98 -8.86 -7.08
N GLU A 124 8.75 -9.59 -7.90
CA GLU A 124 10.21 -9.48 -7.97
C GLU A 124 10.67 -8.14 -8.56
N TYR A 125 9.82 -7.47 -9.35
CA TYR A 125 10.08 -6.13 -9.88
C TYR A 125 10.23 -5.08 -8.78
N PHE A 126 9.60 -5.32 -7.64
CA PHE A 126 9.68 -4.49 -6.44
C PHE A 126 10.68 -5.05 -5.43
N SER A 127 11.69 -5.80 -5.85
CA SER A 127 12.76 -6.24 -4.96
C SER A 127 14.07 -5.55 -5.29
N ALA A 128 14.71 -4.97 -4.28
CA ALA A 128 16.06 -4.42 -4.41
C ALA A 128 17.13 -5.50 -4.64
N THR A 129 16.81 -6.77 -4.42
CA THR A 129 17.69 -7.91 -4.67
C THR A 129 17.22 -8.68 -5.89
N SER A 130 18.01 -8.66 -6.97
CA SER A 130 17.82 -9.45 -8.17
C SER A 130 18.01 -10.93 -7.86
N SER A 131 16.94 -11.60 -7.44
CA SER A 131 16.93 -13.07 -7.37
C SER A 131 16.42 -13.62 -8.70
N PRO A 132 17.07 -14.64 -9.30
CA PRO A 132 16.59 -15.24 -10.52
C PRO A 132 15.21 -15.85 -10.28
N ALA A 133 14.23 -15.39 -11.07
CA ALA A 133 12.85 -15.84 -10.97
C ALA A 133 12.77 -17.34 -11.22
N VAL A 134 12.35 -18.12 -10.21
CA VAL A 134 11.75 -19.43 -10.46
C VAL A 134 10.34 -19.13 -10.95
N THR A 135 10.15 -19.19 -12.26
CA THR A 135 8.85 -19.02 -12.89
C THR A 135 7.94 -20.16 -12.41
N SER A 136 7.01 -19.86 -11.51
CA SER A 136 5.95 -20.80 -11.16
C SER A 136 4.80 -20.65 -12.18
N PRO A 137 4.14 -21.74 -12.58
CA PRO A 137 3.01 -21.68 -13.52
C PRO A 137 1.82 -20.81 -13.04
N SER A 138 1.76 -20.49 -11.74
CA SER A 138 0.70 -19.72 -11.09
C SER A 138 0.74 -18.21 -11.35
N ASP A 139 1.66 -17.72 -12.17
CA ASP A 139 1.78 -16.29 -12.46
C ASP A 139 0.81 -15.74 -13.50
N LEU A 140 0.14 -16.63 -14.25
CA LEU A 140 -0.74 -16.26 -15.35
C LEU A 140 -2.17 -15.89 -14.91
N GLU A 141 -2.55 -16.12 -13.64
CA GLU A 141 -3.91 -15.89 -13.12
C GLU A 141 -3.96 -14.89 -11.94
N PHE A 142 -2.94 -14.04 -11.78
CA PHE A 142 -2.99 -13.07 -10.69
C PHE A 142 -3.87 -11.86 -11.08
N PRO A 143 -4.84 -11.46 -10.25
CA PRO A 143 -5.69 -10.33 -10.56
C PRO A 143 -4.87 -9.03 -10.62
N SER A 144 -5.28 -8.11 -11.50
CA SER A 144 -4.69 -6.79 -11.62
C SER A 144 -5.77 -5.75 -11.87
N LEU A 145 -5.43 -4.47 -11.67
CA LEU A 145 -6.31 -3.39 -12.08
C LEU A 145 -6.64 -3.47 -13.59
N PRO A 146 -7.87 -3.11 -14.01
CA PRO A 146 -8.22 -2.98 -15.42
C PRO A 146 -7.33 -2.00 -16.17
N THR A 147 -6.93 -0.92 -15.48
CA THR A 147 -5.99 0.10 -15.95
C THR A 147 -4.80 0.15 -14.98
N PRO A 148 -3.72 -0.60 -15.23
CA PRO A 148 -2.56 -0.61 -14.36
C PRO A 148 -1.89 0.76 -14.29
N ILE A 149 -1.48 1.16 -13.08
CA ILE A 149 -0.77 2.42 -12.88
C ILE A 149 0.72 2.25 -13.17
N SER A 150 1.38 3.35 -13.54
CA SER A 150 2.83 3.38 -13.70
C SER A 150 3.51 3.11 -12.35
N PRO A 151 4.48 2.18 -12.26
CA PRO A 151 5.29 2.02 -11.05
C PRO A 151 5.98 3.31 -10.59
N ARG A 152 6.28 4.23 -11.50
CA ARG A 152 6.91 5.53 -11.19
C ARG A 152 5.97 6.50 -10.46
N SER A 153 4.67 6.25 -10.48
CA SER A 153 3.67 7.02 -9.73
C SER A 153 3.60 6.61 -8.26
N LEU A 154 4.22 5.50 -7.87
CA LEU A 154 4.22 5.02 -6.49
C LEU A 154 5.06 5.92 -5.58
N LEU A 155 4.45 6.36 -4.48
CA LEU A 155 5.11 7.12 -3.42
C LEU A 155 4.66 6.66 -2.03
N THR A 156 5.37 7.10 -1.01
CA THR A 156 4.95 6.97 0.40
C THR A 156 5.53 8.12 1.21
N ARG A 157 4.84 8.55 2.26
CA ARG A 157 5.34 9.50 3.25
C ARG A 157 5.52 8.81 4.58
N ILE A 158 6.70 9.00 5.17
CA ILE A 158 7.09 8.29 6.39
C ILE A 158 7.74 9.30 7.32
N THR A 159 7.35 9.27 8.60
CA THR A 159 8.03 10.06 9.63
C THR A 159 9.52 9.73 9.68
N GLU A 160 10.38 10.74 9.82
CA GLU A 160 11.84 10.57 9.75
C GLU A 160 12.39 9.63 10.84
N SER A 161 11.70 9.54 11.98
CA SER A 161 12.05 8.63 13.08
C SER A 161 11.67 7.17 12.82
N ASN A 162 10.81 6.89 11.83
CA ASN A 162 10.39 5.53 11.50
C ASN A 162 11.35 4.84 10.54
N GLU A 163 12.56 4.58 11.04
CA GLU A 163 13.61 3.89 10.27
C GLU A 163 13.20 2.48 9.81
N ALA A 164 12.27 1.83 10.52
CA ALA A 164 11.80 0.50 10.16
C ALA A 164 11.02 0.54 8.83
N SER A 165 10.09 1.49 8.69
CA SER A 165 9.35 1.69 7.44
C SER A 165 10.27 2.24 6.34
N ILE A 166 11.18 3.16 6.63
CA ILE A 166 12.14 3.66 5.63
C ILE A 166 12.95 2.51 5.03
N ARG A 167 13.52 1.62 5.87
CA ARG A 167 14.26 0.44 5.40
C ARG A 167 13.38 -0.56 4.65
N LEU A 168 12.12 -0.70 5.03
CA LEU A 168 11.15 -1.54 4.33
C LEU A 168 10.96 -1.06 2.88
N PHE A 169 10.69 0.23 2.69
CA PHE A 169 10.48 0.82 1.37
C PHE A 169 11.77 0.87 0.53
N GLN A 170 12.94 1.07 1.16
CA GLN A 170 14.24 0.94 0.47
C GLN A 170 14.43 -0.46 -0.12
N LYS A 171 14.06 -1.53 0.60
CA LYS A 171 14.11 -2.90 0.08
C LYS A 171 13.15 -3.12 -1.09
N LEU A 172 12.10 -2.32 -1.20
CA LEU A 172 11.13 -2.35 -2.29
C LEU A 172 11.57 -1.52 -3.52
N GLY A 173 12.75 -0.89 -3.47
CA GLY A 173 13.27 -0.04 -4.55
C GLY A 173 12.81 1.42 -4.47
N PHE A 174 12.32 1.87 -3.31
CA PHE A 174 12.01 3.29 -3.11
C PHE A 174 13.24 4.07 -2.66
N GLU A 175 13.31 5.31 -3.12
CA GLU A 175 14.36 6.25 -2.79
C GLU A 175 13.76 7.53 -2.21
N VAL A 176 14.43 8.12 -1.22
CA VAL A 176 14.00 9.40 -0.63
C VAL A 176 14.15 10.48 -1.69
N THR A 177 13.04 11.09 -2.10
CA THR A 177 13.02 12.17 -3.10
C THR A 177 12.88 13.54 -2.49
N LYS A 178 12.23 13.65 -1.32
CA LYS A 178 12.00 14.91 -0.63
C LYS A 178 11.98 14.71 0.88
N ARG A 179 12.46 15.72 1.62
CA ARG A 179 12.29 15.83 3.07
C ARG A 179 11.38 17.02 3.36
N VAL A 180 10.45 16.84 4.28
CA VAL A 180 9.46 17.86 4.64
C VAL A 180 9.65 18.19 6.12
N GLU A 181 10.59 19.10 6.38
CA GLU A 181 11.04 19.44 7.75
C GLU A 181 9.90 19.91 8.66
N VAL A 182 8.93 20.65 8.12
CA VAL A 182 7.78 21.15 8.89
C VAL A 182 6.92 20.02 9.49
N PHE A 183 6.89 18.85 8.85
CA PHE A 183 6.16 17.67 9.33
C PHE A 183 7.09 16.60 9.92
N GLY A 184 8.42 16.74 9.77
CA GLY A 184 9.37 15.71 10.18
C GLY A 184 9.17 14.41 9.39
N GLU A 185 8.92 14.51 8.08
CA GLU A 185 8.62 13.39 7.20
C GLU A 185 9.55 13.34 5.98
N VAL A 186 9.78 12.13 5.48
CA VAL A 186 10.40 11.87 4.18
C VAL A 186 9.35 11.40 3.19
N GLU A 187 9.37 11.96 1.97
CA GLU A 187 8.70 11.38 0.81
C GLU A 187 9.67 10.44 0.12
N MET A 188 9.22 9.22 -0.14
CA MET A 188 9.96 8.23 -0.90
C MET A 188 9.18 7.88 -2.17
N ARG A 189 9.86 7.80 -3.31
CA ARG A 189 9.26 7.38 -4.58
C ARG A 189 9.95 6.15 -5.12
N TRP A 190 9.19 5.31 -5.80
CA TRP A 190 9.76 4.14 -6.46
C TRP A 190 10.62 4.55 -7.66
N ARG A 191 11.88 4.11 -7.67
CA ARG A 191 12.83 4.34 -8.76
C ARG A 191 13.51 3.00 -9.06
N GLN A 192 13.31 2.45 -10.26
CA GLN A 192 14.01 1.24 -10.67
C GLN A 192 15.52 1.51 -10.64
N ARG A 193 16.26 0.80 -9.79
CA ARG A 193 17.73 0.82 -9.85
C ARG A 193 18.18 0.17 -11.15
N SER A 194 19.09 0.86 -11.84
CA SER A 194 19.77 0.40 -13.05
C SER A 194 20.59 -0.85 -12.80
#